data_AF-A0AA40KEZ9-F1
#
_entry.id   AF-A0AA40KEZ9-F1
#
_cell.length_a   1.000
_cell.length_b   1.000
_cell.length_c   1.000
_cell.angle_alpha   90.00
_cell.angle_beta   90.00
_cell.angle_gamma   90.00
#
_symmetry.space_group_name_H-M   'P 1'
#
loop_
_entity.id
_entity.type
_entity.pdbx_description
1 polymer ?
#
loop_
_entity_poly.entity_id
_entity_poly.type
_entity_poly.pdbx_seq_one_letter_code
_entity_poly.pdbx_strand_id
1 'polypeptide(L)'
;MFIECVRFIIDTLPASSKILCFVWQFYVTNFAHASVKDHILNVIHGNFLSLPWDRFYPSVNDVELMVKVIDQYLPDSHLFLGSVFTCVHWPLWINDLLASQPLALVARIHVCLLNLLVKLSNEPNVRQTDKVTQLIMDAEKFSWHLLDASAYDHIINWHVMSCDSRVVLYSHNEQCHSIDVAIHNLLKVAAGYDSVVNHFHPTTLKKRQLYIRCTIKLLITCTTRYKPLLTTNPKVLNNTLSKMLDDMEAIILNTVPESQQIAEASLLITELLYAVNQYGVLMEHLRALVGHLTSPSVLEELMEAALEAYFKFNCILPLCQDIREEGVLLINLADWISAIRPTNINEEKLPLLWAKICELAYRQCQYNENTAALKGLAPQLPESKSEQQIVKFTPHSPGVALSKTNGPDTMEIRPSAEAIKAMQALEGFLLNKQYATFEGDIERSVKLIRDPANSLHNATAILGVTTELYNQRYLHVLID
;
A
#
# COMPACT_ATOMS: atom_id res chain seq x y z
N MET A 1 53.96 7.26 12.15
CA MET A 1 54.74 7.01 10.93
C MET A 1 53.85 6.52 9.79
N PHE A 2 53.11 5.41 9.93
CA PHE A 2 52.23 4.90 8.84
C PHE A 2 51.24 5.94 8.29
N ILE A 3 50.44 6.58 9.15
CA ILE A 3 49.46 7.61 8.76
C ILE A 3 50.11 8.78 8.02
N GLU A 4 51.24 9.27 8.54
CA GLU A 4 52.00 10.36 7.93
C GLU A 4 52.55 9.97 6.54
N CYS A 5 53.00 8.73 6.36
CA CYS A 5 53.41 8.25 5.04
C CYS A 5 52.23 8.21 4.06
N VAL A 6 51.05 7.76 4.49
CA VAL A 6 49.86 7.74 3.63
C VAL A 6 49.44 9.16 3.25
N ARG A 7 49.43 10.10 4.21
CA ARG A 7 49.15 11.52 3.96
C ARG A 7 50.15 12.12 2.97
N PHE A 8 51.45 11.90 3.21
CA PHE A 8 52.51 12.36 2.32
C PHE A 8 52.32 11.84 0.89
N ILE A 9 51.98 10.57 0.71
CA ILE A 9 51.70 9.98 -0.61
C ILE A 9 50.51 10.68 -1.27
N ILE A 10 49.41 10.87 -0.54
CA ILE A 10 48.19 11.50 -1.07
C ILE A 10 48.45 12.96 -1.47
N ASP A 11 49.24 13.70 -0.70
CA ASP A 11 49.54 15.11 -0.97
C ASP A 11 50.59 15.29 -2.08
N THR A 12 51.53 14.36 -2.21
CA THR A 12 52.60 14.42 -3.22
C THR A 12 52.17 13.83 -4.56
N LEU A 13 51.29 12.82 -4.55
CA LEU A 13 50.85 12.09 -5.73
C LEU A 13 49.31 12.11 -5.82
N PRO A 14 48.70 13.13 -6.45
CA PRO A 14 47.24 13.29 -6.51
C PRO A 14 46.51 12.11 -7.17
N ALA A 15 47.15 11.41 -8.11
CA ALA A 15 46.62 10.20 -8.74
C ALA A 15 46.65 8.96 -7.81
N SER A 16 47.22 9.07 -6.62
CA SER A 16 47.42 7.97 -5.66
C SER A 16 46.28 7.79 -4.67
N SER A 17 45.09 8.36 -4.91
CA SER A 17 43.89 8.15 -4.06
C SER A 17 43.54 6.66 -3.84
N LYS A 18 44.02 5.77 -4.71
CA LYS A 18 43.97 4.30 -4.56
C LYS A 18 44.62 3.77 -3.28
N ILE A 19 45.53 4.52 -2.65
CA ILE A 19 46.14 4.09 -1.38
C ILE A 19 45.07 3.92 -0.29
N LEU A 20 44.01 4.73 -0.31
CA LEU A 20 42.89 4.60 0.63
C LEU A 20 42.08 3.33 0.39
N CYS A 21 41.98 2.83 -0.85
CA CYS A 21 41.41 1.50 -1.14
C CYS A 21 42.22 0.41 -0.44
N PHE A 22 43.56 0.45 -0.55
CA PHE A 22 44.41 -0.55 0.12
C PHE A 22 44.32 -0.47 1.64
N VAL A 23 44.25 0.75 2.21
CA VAL A 23 44.04 0.93 3.65
C VAL A 23 42.68 0.38 4.08
N TRP A 24 41.62 0.64 3.31
CA TRP A 24 40.28 0.09 3.56
C TRP A 24 40.26 -1.44 3.50
N GLN A 25 40.83 -2.03 2.44
CA GLN A 25 40.90 -3.48 2.30
C GLN A 25 41.72 -4.12 3.42
N PHE A 26 42.86 -3.52 3.77
CA PHE A 26 43.68 -3.96 4.89
C PHE A 26 42.90 -3.90 6.22
N TYR A 27 42.12 -2.84 6.44
CA TYR A 27 41.24 -2.73 7.59
C TYR A 27 40.25 -3.89 7.65
N VAL A 28 39.51 -4.13 6.56
CA VAL A 28 38.47 -5.17 6.52
C VAL A 28 39.05 -6.56 6.73
N THR A 29 40.21 -6.86 6.15
CA THR A 29 40.84 -8.18 6.29
C THR A 29 41.39 -8.46 7.69
N ASN A 30 41.87 -7.44 8.41
CA ASN A 30 42.62 -7.66 9.65
C ASN A 30 41.87 -7.23 10.91
N PHE A 31 40.94 -6.29 10.79
CA PHE A 31 40.31 -5.63 11.96
C PHE A 31 38.79 -5.74 12.00
N ALA A 32 38.11 -5.92 10.86
CA ALA A 32 36.65 -6.04 10.83
C ALA A 32 36.17 -7.46 11.17
N HIS A 33 36.53 -7.94 12.37
CA HIS A 33 36.17 -9.26 12.89
C HIS A 33 35.89 -9.22 14.40
N ALA A 34 34.92 -10.03 14.85
CA ALA A 34 34.52 -10.11 16.27
C ALA A 34 35.63 -10.56 17.24
N SER A 35 36.73 -11.15 16.74
CA SER A 35 37.86 -11.59 17.56
C SER A 35 38.78 -10.44 18.00
N VAL A 36 38.71 -9.29 17.33
CA VAL A 36 39.58 -8.14 17.60
C VAL A 36 39.04 -7.36 18.79
N LYS A 37 39.92 -7.01 19.73
CA LYS A 37 39.54 -6.37 21.00
C LYS A 37 39.43 -4.85 20.86
N ASP A 38 38.54 -4.25 21.64
CA ASP A 38 38.19 -2.82 21.60
C ASP A 38 39.42 -1.91 21.76
N HIS A 39 40.35 -2.25 22.65
CA HIS A 39 41.57 -1.45 22.85
C HIS A 39 42.48 -1.42 21.60
N ILE A 40 42.42 -2.45 20.74
CA ILE A 40 43.12 -2.46 19.45
C ILE A 40 42.33 -1.61 18.45
N LEU A 41 41.02 -1.84 18.35
CA LEU A 41 40.14 -1.10 17.45
C LEU A 41 40.19 0.41 17.71
N ASN A 42 40.14 0.84 18.97
CA ASN A 42 40.23 2.24 19.35
C ASN A 42 41.50 2.93 18.84
N VAL A 43 42.65 2.24 18.91
CA VAL A 43 43.91 2.77 18.37
C VAL A 43 43.88 2.82 16.85
N ILE A 44 43.40 1.75 16.20
CA ILE A 44 43.34 1.69 14.73
C ILE A 44 42.37 2.73 14.17
N HIS A 45 41.13 2.77 14.67
CA HIS A 45 40.12 3.74 14.26
C HIS A 45 40.57 5.18 14.55
N GLY A 46 41.11 5.45 15.74
CA GLY A 46 41.62 6.78 16.08
C GLY A 46 42.69 7.29 15.11
N ASN A 47 43.58 6.41 14.66
CA ASN A 47 44.60 6.75 13.65
C ASN A 47 44.00 6.84 12.25
N PHE A 48 43.17 5.88 11.84
CA PHE A 48 42.67 5.78 10.47
C PHE A 48 41.64 6.86 10.16
N LEU A 49 40.82 7.28 11.12
CA LEU A 49 39.87 8.39 10.94
C LEU A 49 40.57 9.73 10.65
N SER A 50 41.86 9.85 10.96
CA SER A 50 42.64 11.04 10.66
C SER A 50 43.09 11.13 9.19
N LEU A 51 42.90 10.07 8.39
CA LEU A 51 43.21 10.07 6.96
C LEU A 51 42.19 10.91 6.16
N PRO A 52 42.57 11.48 5.00
CA PRO A 52 41.69 12.33 4.19
C PRO A 52 40.70 11.48 3.38
N TRP A 53 39.70 10.92 4.06
CA TRP A 53 38.66 10.07 3.46
C TRP A 53 37.74 10.82 2.47
N ASP A 54 37.77 12.15 2.46
CA ASP A 54 37.13 12.98 1.43
C ASP A 54 37.72 12.75 0.04
N ARG A 55 38.99 12.30 -0.03
CA ARG A 55 39.67 11.93 -1.28
C ARG A 55 39.56 10.44 -1.60
N PHE A 56 38.77 9.69 -0.84
CA PHE A 56 38.59 8.26 -1.08
C PHE A 56 37.70 8.02 -2.30
N TYR A 57 38.25 7.31 -3.28
CA TYR A 57 37.55 6.93 -4.50
C TYR A 57 37.43 5.40 -4.56
N PRO A 58 36.36 4.82 -3.98
CA PRO A 58 36.28 3.37 -3.78
C PRO A 58 36.20 2.61 -5.12
N SER A 59 36.78 1.43 -5.17
CA SER A 59 36.48 0.46 -6.23
C SER A 59 35.16 -0.26 -5.95
N VAL A 60 34.62 -0.97 -6.95
CA VAL A 60 33.45 -1.85 -6.80
C VAL A 60 33.64 -2.82 -5.63
N ASN A 61 34.81 -3.45 -5.54
CA ASN A 61 35.14 -4.38 -4.47
C ASN A 61 35.13 -3.69 -3.10
N ASP A 62 35.57 -2.43 -3.01
CA ASP A 62 35.57 -1.69 -1.75
C ASP A 62 34.14 -1.46 -1.24
N VAL A 63 33.20 -1.14 -2.13
CA VAL A 63 31.77 -0.97 -1.80
C VAL A 63 31.15 -2.30 -1.37
N GLU A 64 31.48 -3.41 -2.03
CA GLU A 64 31.04 -4.75 -1.62
C GLU A 64 31.60 -5.14 -0.24
N LEU A 65 32.85 -4.75 0.06
CA LEU A 65 33.43 -4.92 1.39
C LEU A 65 32.73 -4.05 2.44
N MET A 66 32.26 -2.85 2.11
CA MET A 66 31.44 -2.05 3.02
C MET A 66 30.15 -2.78 3.39
N VAL A 67 29.46 -3.39 2.40
CA VAL A 67 28.27 -4.22 2.65
C VAL A 67 28.61 -5.42 3.53
N LYS A 68 29.74 -6.08 3.27
CA LYS A 68 30.21 -7.20 4.11
C LYS A 68 30.48 -6.78 5.56
N VAL A 69 30.98 -5.56 5.79
CA VAL A 69 31.22 -5.04 7.15
C VAL A 69 29.89 -4.75 7.85
N ILE A 70 28.93 -4.10 7.17
CA ILE A 70 27.64 -3.77 7.80
C ILE A 70 26.85 -5.04 8.16
N ASP A 71 26.92 -6.09 7.33
CA ASP A 71 26.23 -7.36 7.56
C ASP A 71 26.86 -8.26 8.65
N GLN A 72 28.05 -7.91 9.15
CA GLN A 72 28.71 -8.65 10.24
C GLN A 72 28.26 -8.21 11.65
N TYR A 73 27.45 -7.17 11.77
CA TYR A 73 26.93 -6.68 13.07
C TYR A 73 28.04 -6.39 14.10
N LEU A 74 29.06 -5.62 13.68
CA LEU A 74 30.22 -5.23 14.50
C LEU A 74 30.14 -3.72 14.83
N PRO A 75 29.68 -3.33 16.04
CA PRO A 75 29.37 -1.93 16.36
C PRO A 75 30.52 -0.95 16.08
N ASP A 76 31.74 -1.20 16.58
CA ASP A 76 32.86 -0.28 16.36
C ASP A 76 33.26 -0.17 14.88
N SER A 77 33.13 -1.28 14.13
CA SER A 77 33.38 -1.27 12.69
C SER A 77 32.31 -0.51 11.92
N HIS A 78 31.05 -0.54 12.39
CA HIS A 78 29.95 0.23 11.81
C HIS A 78 30.16 1.72 12.03
N LEU A 79 30.58 2.14 13.23
CA LEU A 79 30.94 3.53 13.53
C LEU A 79 32.08 4.02 12.63
N PHE A 80 33.14 3.22 12.49
CA PHE A 80 34.26 3.55 11.61
C PHE A 80 33.80 3.67 10.15
N LEU A 81 33.06 2.68 9.64
CA LEU A 81 32.51 2.69 8.29
C LEU A 81 31.60 3.90 8.05
N GLY A 82 30.69 4.23 8.96
CA GLY A 82 29.81 5.39 8.84
C GLY A 82 30.58 6.71 8.72
N SER A 83 31.68 6.85 9.46
CA SER A 83 32.55 8.02 9.39
C SER A 83 33.29 8.13 8.06
N VAL A 84 33.74 7.00 7.50
CA VAL A 84 34.37 6.96 6.17
C VAL A 84 33.35 7.22 5.07
N PHE A 85 32.20 6.53 5.12
CA PHE A 85 31.14 6.57 4.11
C PHE A 85 30.60 7.99 3.90
N THR A 86 30.44 8.75 4.98
CA THR A 86 29.97 10.15 4.94
C THR A 86 30.98 11.13 4.37
N CYS A 87 32.25 10.73 4.22
CA CYS A 87 33.27 11.55 3.57
C CYS A 87 33.32 11.35 2.04
N VAL A 88 32.81 10.23 1.52
CA VAL A 88 32.93 9.89 0.09
C VAL A 88 31.98 10.73 -0.77
N HIS A 89 32.49 11.25 -1.88
CA HIS A 89 31.72 12.01 -2.87
C HIS A 89 30.89 11.10 -3.80
N TRP A 90 29.87 10.43 -3.25
CA TRP A 90 29.05 9.46 -3.98
C TRP A 90 28.39 9.98 -5.27
N PRO A 91 27.85 11.22 -5.34
CA PRO A 91 27.23 11.69 -6.58
C PRO A 91 28.20 11.77 -7.76
N LEU A 92 29.43 12.25 -7.52
CA LEU A 92 30.48 12.27 -8.55
C LEU A 92 30.85 10.84 -8.95
N TRP A 93 31.06 9.98 -7.97
CA TRP A 93 31.49 8.59 -8.18
C TRP A 93 30.46 7.76 -8.97
N ILE A 94 29.16 7.88 -8.66
CA ILE A 94 28.09 7.17 -9.39
C ILE A 94 27.98 7.66 -10.83
N ASN A 95 28.12 8.96 -11.08
CA ASN A 95 28.06 9.51 -12.44
C ASN A 95 29.23 9.01 -13.30
N ASP A 96 30.44 8.96 -12.74
CA ASP A 96 31.61 8.40 -13.43
C ASP A 96 31.46 6.89 -13.69
N LEU A 97 30.86 6.15 -12.75
CA LEU A 97 30.56 4.73 -12.90
C LEU A 97 29.54 4.49 -14.02
N LEU A 98 28.46 5.28 -14.05
CA LEU A 98 27.42 5.23 -15.11
C LEU A 98 28.02 5.51 -16.49
N ALA A 99 28.99 6.42 -16.59
CA ALA A 99 29.63 6.79 -17.85
C ALA A 99 30.65 5.74 -18.35
N SER A 100 31.23 4.94 -17.46
CA SER A 100 32.41 4.11 -17.77
C SER A 100 32.20 2.59 -17.63
N GLN A 101 31.15 2.14 -16.95
CA GLN A 101 30.96 0.73 -16.61
C GLN A 101 29.69 0.11 -17.23
N PRO A 102 29.64 -1.23 -17.37
CA PRO A 102 28.43 -1.92 -17.82
C PRO A 102 27.26 -1.74 -16.86
N LEU A 103 26.04 -1.55 -17.39
CA LEU A 103 24.84 -1.33 -16.58
C LEU A 103 24.55 -2.43 -15.55
N ALA A 104 24.88 -3.69 -15.85
CA ALA A 104 24.70 -4.79 -14.90
C ALA A 104 25.56 -4.62 -13.62
N LEU A 105 26.78 -4.10 -13.77
CA LEU A 105 27.66 -3.79 -12.65
C LEU A 105 27.12 -2.58 -11.88
N VAL A 106 26.67 -1.54 -12.59
CA VAL A 106 26.10 -0.34 -11.97
C VAL A 106 24.84 -0.67 -11.17
N ALA A 107 23.97 -1.54 -11.69
CA ALA A 107 22.79 -2.02 -10.98
C ALA A 107 23.16 -2.72 -9.66
N ARG A 108 24.15 -3.61 -9.68
CA ARG A 108 24.66 -4.27 -8.46
C ARG A 108 25.16 -3.26 -7.43
N ILE A 109 25.85 -2.22 -7.89
CA ILE A 109 26.33 -1.14 -7.01
C ILE A 109 25.20 -0.30 -6.43
N HIS A 110 24.12 -0.04 -7.19
CA HIS A 110 22.94 0.65 -6.64
C HIS A 110 22.30 -0.16 -5.51
N VAL A 111 22.26 -1.50 -5.62
CA VAL A 111 21.82 -2.38 -4.51
C VAL A 111 22.68 -2.16 -3.26
N CYS A 112 24.00 -2.21 -3.41
CA CYS A 112 24.94 -2.02 -2.30
C CYS A 112 24.78 -0.62 -1.67
N LEU A 113 24.67 0.41 -2.49
CA LEU A 113 24.60 1.79 -2.03
C LEU A 113 23.29 2.07 -1.27
N LEU A 114 22.14 1.62 -1.79
CA LEU A 114 20.87 1.76 -1.09
C LEU A 114 20.89 1.02 0.26
N ASN A 115 21.44 -0.20 0.28
CA ASN A 115 21.60 -0.97 1.52
C ASN A 115 22.47 -0.23 2.55
N LEU A 116 23.60 0.34 2.11
CA LEU A 116 24.50 1.10 2.99
C LEU A 116 23.85 2.39 3.49
N LEU A 117 23.18 3.17 2.62
CA LEU A 117 22.48 4.39 3.00
C LEU A 117 21.43 4.11 4.09
N VAL A 118 20.63 3.06 3.92
CA VAL A 118 19.57 2.67 4.86
C VAL A 118 20.13 2.12 6.17
N LYS A 119 21.18 1.28 6.13
CA LYS A 119 21.73 0.69 7.36
C LYS A 119 22.56 1.69 8.16
N LEU A 120 23.47 2.42 7.49
CA LEU A 120 24.35 3.38 8.17
C LEU A 120 23.61 4.60 8.70
N SER A 121 22.46 4.96 8.14
CA SER A 121 21.63 6.06 8.69
C SER A 121 21.15 5.79 10.12
N ASN A 122 21.18 4.53 10.58
CA ASN A 122 20.82 4.15 11.93
C ASN A 122 22.00 4.21 12.92
N GLU A 123 23.22 4.37 12.44
CA GLU A 123 24.41 4.45 13.29
C GLU A 123 24.48 5.77 14.06
N PRO A 124 24.87 5.76 15.34
CA PRO A 124 24.75 6.93 16.21
C PRO A 124 25.69 8.07 15.81
N ASN A 125 26.89 7.78 15.29
CA ASN A 125 27.81 8.81 14.80
C ASN A 125 27.32 9.46 13.50
N VAL A 126 26.67 8.68 12.64
CA VAL A 126 26.10 9.16 11.39
C VAL A 126 24.91 10.08 11.67
N ARG A 127 24.07 9.72 12.66
CA ARG A 127 22.92 10.54 13.09
C ARG A 127 23.29 11.92 13.63
N GLN A 128 24.50 12.10 14.14
CA GLN A 128 24.96 13.36 14.72
C GLN A 128 25.39 14.41 13.69
N THR A 129 25.42 14.06 12.40
CA THR A 129 25.99 14.93 11.35
C THR A 129 24.99 15.21 10.23
N ASP A 130 24.75 16.49 9.91
CA ASP A 130 23.83 16.88 8.82
C ASP A 130 24.31 16.47 7.42
N LYS A 131 25.61 16.19 7.26
CA LYS A 131 26.22 15.76 5.99
C LYS A 131 25.53 14.54 5.40
N VAL A 132 25.11 13.58 6.22
CA VAL A 132 24.45 12.37 5.72
C VAL A 132 23.05 12.67 5.19
N THR A 133 22.31 13.58 5.83
CA THR A 133 20.99 14.02 5.35
C THR A 133 21.13 14.64 3.96
N GLN A 134 22.13 15.50 3.76
CA GLN A 134 22.41 16.08 2.45
C GLN A 134 22.81 15.02 1.42
N LEU A 135 23.65 14.07 1.80
CA LEU A 135 24.02 12.94 0.94
C LEU A 135 22.79 12.12 0.51
N ILE A 136 21.86 11.85 1.43
CA ILE A 136 20.62 11.11 1.13
C ILE A 136 19.73 11.91 0.16
N MET A 137 19.56 13.21 0.39
CA MET A 137 18.79 14.09 -0.51
C MET A 137 19.41 14.15 -1.92
N ASP A 138 20.74 14.18 -2.02
CA ASP A 138 21.40 14.10 -3.32
C ASP A 138 21.28 12.71 -3.96
N ALA A 139 21.25 11.65 -3.15
CA ALA A 139 21.05 10.28 -3.61
C ALA A 139 19.64 10.03 -4.20
N GLU A 140 18.63 10.83 -3.85
CA GLU A 140 17.29 10.76 -4.49
C GLU A 140 17.37 10.96 -6.02
N LYS A 141 18.39 11.66 -6.51
CA LYS A 141 18.61 11.93 -7.95
C LYS A 141 19.28 10.77 -8.69
N PHE A 142 19.67 9.69 -7.99
CA PHE A 142 20.35 8.55 -8.63
C PHE A 142 19.41 7.70 -9.48
N SER A 143 19.99 6.86 -10.33
CA SER A 143 19.27 6.01 -11.28
C SER A 143 18.66 4.77 -10.61
N TRP A 144 17.76 4.95 -9.65
CA TRP A 144 17.13 3.86 -8.89
C TRP A 144 16.22 2.95 -9.73
N HIS A 145 15.92 3.31 -10.97
CA HIS A 145 15.29 2.41 -11.94
C HIS A 145 16.18 1.21 -12.32
N LEU A 146 17.48 1.25 -12.02
CA LEU A 146 18.38 0.10 -12.17
C LEU A 146 18.20 -0.96 -11.07
N LEU A 147 17.44 -0.64 -10.01
CA LEU A 147 17.14 -1.55 -8.91
C LEU A 147 15.89 -2.39 -9.21
N ASP A 148 16.03 -3.71 -9.14
CA ASP A 148 14.92 -4.65 -9.26
C ASP A 148 14.08 -4.76 -7.96
N ALA A 149 12.94 -5.44 -8.06
CA ALA A 149 12.03 -5.60 -6.93
C ALA A 149 12.56 -6.54 -5.83
N SER A 150 13.38 -7.54 -6.17
CA SER A 150 13.90 -8.50 -5.19
C SER A 150 14.91 -7.86 -4.25
N ALA A 151 15.83 -7.06 -4.80
CA ALA A 151 16.79 -6.31 -4.01
C ALA A 151 16.11 -5.21 -3.19
N TYR A 152 15.13 -4.53 -3.76
CA TYR A 152 14.33 -3.53 -3.04
C TYR A 152 13.60 -4.13 -1.84
N ASP A 153 12.95 -5.29 -2.00
CA ASP A 153 12.21 -5.97 -0.94
C ASP A 153 13.07 -6.24 0.30
N HIS A 154 14.30 -6.74 0.10
CA HIS A 154 15.22 -6.99 1.20
C HIS A 154 15.55 -5.72 1.99
N ILE A 155 15.83 -4.63 1.29
CA ILE A 155 16.26 -3.36 1.90
C ILE A 155 15.10 -2.67 2.62
N ILE A 156 13.92 -2.59 1.98
CA ILE A 156 12.76 -1.93 2.60
C ILE A 156 12.27 -2.68 3.84
N ASN A 157 12.29 -4.02 3.85
CA ASN A 157 11.91 -4.77 5.05
C ASN A 157 12.86 -4.49 6.22
N TRP A 158 14.16 -4.31 5.97
CA TRP A 158 15.11 -3.91 7.02
C TRP A 158 14.77 -2.51 7.56
N HIS A 159 14.41 -1.56 6.70
CA HIS A 159 13.95 -0.22 7.12
C HIS A 159 12.72 -0.30 8.03
N VAL A 160 11.72 -1.11 7.68
CA VAL A 160 10.51 -1.29 8.50
C VAL A 160 10.83 -1.79 9.92
N MET A 161 11.88 -2.60 10.08
CA MET A 161 12.28 -3.13 11.40
C MET A 161 13.08 -2.15 12.25
N SER A 162 13.70 -1.13 11.65
CA SER A 162 14.74 -0.31 12.29
C SER A 162 14.36 1.16 12.45
N CYS A 163 13.47 1.71 11.64
CA CYS A 163 13.14 3.13 11.68
C CYS A 163 12.15 3.51 12.78
N ASP A 164 12.06 4.81 13.09
CA ASP A 164 10.90 5.35 13.81
C ASP A 164 9.67 5.21 12.90
N SER A 165 8.64 4.49 13.35
CA SER A 165 7.48 4.25 12.50
C SER A 165 6.65 5.51 12.24
N ARG A 166 6.83 6.59 13.02
CA ARG A 166 6.09 7.85 12.82
C ARG A 166 6.43 8.56 11.51
N VAL A 167 7.50 8.18 10.82
CA VAL A 167 7.90 8.76 9.52
C VAL A 167 6.82 8.66 8.44
N VAL A 168 5.89 7.70 8.56
CA VAL A 168 4.77 7.57 7.61
C VAL A 168 3.61 8.52 7.93
N LEU A 169 3.58 9.12 9.12
CA LEU A 169 2.54 10.06 9.54
C LEU A 169 2.89 11.46 9.04
N TYR A 170 2.51 11.81 7.82
CA TYR A 170 2.86 13.08 7.15
C TYR A 170 2.75 14.34 8.03
N SER A 171 1.72 14.42 8.89
CA SER A 171 1.50 15.57 9.79
C SER A 171 2.48 15.65 10.98
N HIS A 172 3.35 14.66 11.16
CA HIS A 172 4.29 14.55 12.30
C HIS A 172 5.73 14.34 11.83
N ASN A 173 6.05 14.54 10.55
CA ASN A 173 7.41 14.41 10.03
C ASN A 173 8.39 15.36 10.74
N GLU A 174 7.93 16.53 11.18
CA GLU A 174 8.74 17.50 11.95
C GLU A 174 9.18 16.99 13.33
N GLN A 175 8.50 15.97 13.87
CA GLN A 175 8.86 15.33 15.16
C GLN A 175 9.78 14.13 14.99
N CYS A 176 10.01 13.70 13.74
CA CYS A 176 10.92 12.62 13.40
C CYS A 176 12.33 13.18 13.16
N HIS A 177 13.34 12.32 13.29
CA HIS A 177 14.68 12.70 12.91
C HIS A 177 14.73 13.00 11.40
N SER A 178 15.39 14.08 10.98
CA SER A 178 15.46 14.50 9.57
C SER A 178 15.97 13.39 8.65
N ILE A 179 17.01 12.66 9.08
CA ILE A 179 17.55 11.48 8.40
C ILE A 179 16.49 10.39 8.18
N ASP A 180 15.64 10.11 9.16
CA ASP A 180 14.64 9.05 9.03
C ASP A 180 13.60 9.40 7.97
N VAL A 181 13.20 10.68 7.90
CA VAL A 181 12.32 11.21 6.84
C VAL A 181 13.02 11.17 5.48
N ALA A 182 14.30 11.54 5.41
CA ALA A 182 15.07 11.52 4.17
C ALA A 182 15.24 10.09 3.61
N ILE A 183 15.52 9.09 4.48
CA ILE A 183 15.60 7.69 4.05
C ILE A 183 14.24 7.18 3.59
N HIS A 184 13.16 7.54 4.28
CA HIS A 184 11.81 7.16 3.88
C HIS A 184 11.47 7.70 2.48
N ASN A 185 11.78 8.97 2.21
CA ASN A 185 11.60 9.60 0.89
C ASN A 185 12.49 8.96 -0.17
N LEU A 186 13.76 8.67 0.14
CA LEU A 186 14.65 7.94 -0.77
C LEU A 186 14.07 6.57 -1.15
N LEU A 187 13.51 5.82 -0.19
CA LEU A 187 12.87 4.54 -0.45
C LEU A 187 11.59 4.67 -1.28
N LYS A 188 10.83 5.76 -1.10
CA LYS A 188 9.68 6.12 -1.95
C LYS A 188 10.11 6.36 -3.41
N VAL A 189 11.18 7.15 -3.63
CA VAL A 189 11.76 7.39 -4.96
C VAL A 189 12.32 6.10 -5.57
N ALA A 190 13.04 5.29 -4.79
CA ALA A 190 13.62 4.04 -5.27
C ALA A 190 12.57 2.99 -5.68
N ALA A 191 11.37 3.04 -5.08
CA ALA A 191 10.23 2.25 -5.53
C ALA A 191 9.63 2.71 -6.86
N GLY A 192 9.95 3.94 -7.29
CA GLY A 192 9.19 4.64 -8.32
C GLY A 192 7.80 5.08 -7.84
N TYR A 193 7.62 5.26 -6.52
CA TYR A 193 6.37 5.74 -5.91
C TYR A 193 6.40 7.27 -5.76
N ASP A 194 6.86 7.97 -6.80
CA ASP A 194 6.94 9.43 -6.86
C ASP A 194 6.52 9.87 -8.26
N SER A 195 5.66 10.89 -8.35
CA SER A 195 5.05 11.33 -9.61
C SER A 195 6.03 12.06 -10.55
N VAL A 196 7.22 12.44 -10.06
CA VAL A 196 8.26 13.14 -10.84
C VAL A 196 9.25 12.17 -11.48
N VAL A 197 9.24 10.89 -11.07
CA VAL A 197 10.13 9.87 -11.63
C VAL A 197 9.71 9.53 -13.05
N ASN A 198 10.66 9.53 -13.98
CA ASN A 198 10.40 9.31 -15.42
C ASN A 198 11.04 8.03 -15.99
N HIS A 199 11.88 7.34 -15.20
CA HIS A 199 12.57 6.13 -15.63
C HIS A 199 12.16 4.96 -14.73
N PHE A 200 11.87 3.81 -15.32
CA PHE A 200 11.27 2.68 -14.61
C PHE A 200 11.98 1.37 -14.93
N HIS A 201 12.10 0.52 -13.90
CA HIS A 201 12.46 -0.89 -14.07
C HIS A 201 11.23 -1.70 -14.55
N PRO A 202 11.40 -2.82 -15.28
CA PRO A 202 10.27 -3.72 -15.60
C PRO A 202 9.48 -4.21 -14.39
N THR A 203 10.12 -4.28 -13.21
CA THR A 203 9.47 -4.70 -11.96
C THR A 203 9.02 -3.53 -11.08
N THR A 204 8.86 -2.32 -11.63
CA THR A 204 8.50 -1.11 -10.85
C THR A 204 7.15 -1.27 -10.15
N LEU A 205 6.14 -1.82 -10.83
CA LEU A 205 4.85 -2.13 -10.22
C LEU A 205 5.02 -2.95 -8.92
N LYS A 206 5.90 -3.97 -8.97
CA LYS A 206 6.17 -4.79 -7.79
C LYS A 206 6.84 -3.99 -6.67
N LYS A 207 7.77 -3.08 -7.00
CA LYS A 207 8.38 -2.17 -6.01
C LYS A 207 7.34 -1.25 -5.36
N ARG A 208 6.41 -0.68 -6.15
CA ARG A 208 5.30 0.15 -5.65
C ARG A 208 4.41 -0.63 -4.68
N GLN A 209 4.05 -1.88 -5.02
CA GLN A 209 3.31 -2.78 -4.11
C GLN A 209 4.07 -3.03 -2.80
N LEU A 210 5.38 -3.29 -2.88
CA LEU A 210 6.22 -3.49 -1.69
C LEU A 210 6.28 -2.23 -0.82
N TYR A 211 6.40 -1.06 -1.43
CA TYR A 211 6.39 0.22 -0.72
C TYR A 211 5.05 0.46 0.02
N ILE A 212 3.92 0.24 -0.65
CA ILE A 212 2.58 0.34 -0.02
C ILE A 212 2.50 -0.61 1.18
N ARG A 213 2.84 -1.88 0.98
CA ARG A 213 2.79 -2.89 2.04
C ARG A 213 3.65 -2.52 3.25
N CYS A 214 4.87 -2.05 3.03
CA CYS A 214 5.78 -1.63 4.10
C CYS A 214 5.31 -0.37 4.81
N THR A 215 4.72 0.58 4.09
CA THR A 215 4.10 1.78 4.67
C THR A 215 2.94 1.40 5.60
N ILE A 216 2.10 0.45 5.20
CA ILE A 216 1.03 -0.08 6.06
C ILE A 216 1.61 -0.81 7.29
N LYS A 217 2.67 -1.63 7.15
CA LYS A 217 3.36 -2.25 8.31
C LYS A 217 3.87 -1.19 9.31
N LEU A 218 4.39 -0.07 8.83
CA LEU A 218 4.81 1.04 9.69
C LEU A 218 3.61 1.75 10.35
N LEU A 219 2.49 1.93 9.64
CA LEU A 219 1.26 2.45 10.24
C LEU A 219 0.74 1.54 11.36
N ILE A 220 0.74 0.23 11.16
CA ILE A 220 0.41 -0.77 12.19
C ILE A 220 1.35 -0.67 13.38
N THR A 221 2.64 -0.47 13.13
CA THR A 221 3.62 -0.24 14.20
C THR A 221 3.29 1.06 14.95
N CYS A 222 2.76 2.08 14.28
CA CYS A 222 2.28 3.29 14.95
C CYS A 222 1.08 3.03 15.86
N THR A 223 0.10 2.23 15.40
CA THR A 223 -1.09 1.91 16.21
C THR A 223 -0.76 1.13 17.47
N THR A 224 0.33 0.36 17.45
CA THR A 224 0.78 -0.42 18.60
C THR A 224 1.72 0.37 19.52
N ARG A 225 2.71 1.09 18.98
CA ARG A 225 3.78 1.77 19.73
C ARG A 225 3.40 3.18 20.21
N TYR A 226 2.55 3.91 19.47
CA TYR A 226 2.24 5.32 19.73
C TYR A 226 0.74 5.56 20.01
N LYS A 227 0.10 4.64 20.74
CA LYS A 227 -1.32 4.75 21.14
C LYS A 227 -1.72 6.13 21.70
N PRO A 228 -0.95 6.77 22.61
CA PRO A 228 -1.33 8.07 23.17
C PRO A 228 -1.49 9.15 22.10
N LEU A 229 -0.54 9.21 21.13
CA LEU A 229 -0.58 10.17 20.03
C LEU A 229 -1.84 10.00 19.17
N LEU A 230 -2.21 8.75 18.90
CA LEU A 230 -3.38 8.41 18.10
C LEU A 230 -4.70 8.70 18.84
N THR A 231 -4.74 8.53 20.17
CA THR A 231 -5.92 8.92 20.95
C THR A 231 -6.14 10.44 20.96
N THR A 232 -5.06 11.23 20.96
CA THR A 232 -5.16 12.69 20.88
C THR A 232 -5.53 13.17 19.48
N ASN A 233 -5.05 12.49 18.43
CA ASN A 233 -5.25 12.86 17.03
C ASN A 233 -5.85 11.71 16.21
N PRO A 234 -7.12 11.31 16.45
CA PRO A 234 -7.70 10.13 15.80
C PRO A 234 -7.80 10.24 14.28
N LYS A 235 -7.82 11.47 13.72
CA LYS A 235 -7.86 11.70 12.28
C LYS A 235 -6.53 11.47 11.57
N VAL A 236 -5.40 11.34 12.28
CA VAL A 236 -4.08 11.26 11.65
C VAL A 236 -3.93 10.02 10.76
N LEU A 237 -4.51 8.88 11.17
CA LEU A 237 -4.49 7.65 10.39
C LEU A 237 -5.33 7.80 9.12
N ASN A 238 -6.54 8.36 9.23
CA ASN A 238 -7.39 8.65 8.09
C ASN A 238 -6.69 9.56 7.08
N ASN A 239 -6.13 10.68 7.56
CA ASN A 239 -5.42 11.62 6.69
C ASN A 239 -4.21 10.97 6.00
N THR A 240 -3.49 10.08 6.71
CA THR A 240 -2.34 9.39 6.13
C THR A 240 -2.75 8.40 5.05
N LEU A 241 -3.80 7.61 5.30
CA LEU A 241 -4.36 6.68 4.32
C LEU A 241 -4.94 7.41 3.10
N SER A 242 -5.68 8.51 3.30
CA SER A 242 -6.13 9.37 2.21
C SER A 242 -4.97 9.90 1.39
N LYS A 243 -3.91 10.39 2.05
CA LYS A 243 -2.71 10.88 1.34
C LYS A 243 -2.02 9.79 0.53
N MET A 244 -2.01 8.55 1.01
CA MET A 244 -1.47 7.41 0.26
C MET A 244 -2.26 7.16 -1.03
N LEU A 245 -3.59 7.31 -1.00
CA LEU A 245 -4.43 7.23 -2.20
C LEU A 245 -4.19 8.42 -3.14
N ASP A 246 -4.12 9.64 -2.62
CA ASP A 246 -3.82 10.84 -3.43
C ASP A 246 -2.47 10.69 -4.14
N ASP A 247 -1.46 10.18 -3.43
CA ASP A 247 -0.15 9.85 -4.01
C ASP A 247 -0.26 8.77 -5.08
N MET A 248 -1.04 7.71 -4.83
CA MET A 248 -1.25 6.63 -5.79
C MET A 248 -1.86 7.15 -7.08
N GLU A 249 -2.93 7.96 -6.98
CA GLU A 249 -3.59 8.59 -8.12
C GLU A 249 -2.62 9.47 -8.92
N ALA A 250 -1.88 10.33 -8.22
CA ALA A 250 -0.88 11.19 -8.86
C ALA A 250 0.21 10.37 -9.58
N ILE A 251 0.65 9.24 -9.01
CA ILE A 251 1.64 8.36 -9.65
C ILE A 251 1.05 7.73 -10.91
N ILE A 252 -0.16 7.17 -10.83
CA ILE A 252 -0.81 6.51 -11.96
C ILE A 252 -1.00 7.51 -13.11
N LEU A 253 -1.54 8.68 -12.81
CA LEU A 253 -1.83 9.71 -13.82
C LEU A 253 -0.58 10.25 -14.52
N ASN A 254 0.51 10.43 -13.77
CA ASN A 254 1.72 11.08 -14.30
C ASN A 254 2.74 10.10 -14.87
N THR A 255 2.71 8.82 -14.47
CA THR A 255 3.80 7.88 -14.79
C THR A 255 3.38 6.65 -15.57
N VAL A 256 2.08 6.32 -15.62
CA VAL A 256 1.57 5.12 -16.27
C VAL A 256 0.83 5.51 -17.56
N PRO A 257 1.08 4.84 -18.70
CA PRO A 257 0.33 5.06 -19.93
C PRO A 257 -1.18 4.86 -19.72
N GLU A 258 -2.01 5.70 -20.33
CA GLU A 258 -3.48 5.71 -20.15
C GLU A 258 -4.11 4.32 -20.29
N SER A 259 -3.64 3.51 -21.25
CA SER A 259 -4.13 2.14 -21.47
C SER A 259 -3.85 1.16 -20.33
N GLN A 260 -2.88 1.45 -19.46
CA GLN A 260 -2.44 0.59 -18.35
C GLN A 260 -2.84 1.15 -16.97
N GLN A 261 -3.37 2.37 -16.90
CA GLN A 261 -3.69 3.04 -15.64
C GLN A 261 -4.65 2.24 -14.78
N ILE A 262 -5.73 1.73 -15.37
CA ILE A 262 -6.75 0.93 -14.66
C ILE A 262 -6.12 -0.34 -14.08
N ALA A 263 -5.36 -1.09 -14.89
CA ALA A 263 -4.75 -2.35 -14.47
C ALA A 263 -3.73 -2.17 -13.33
N GLU A 264 -2.86 -1.16 -13.44
CA GLU A 264 -1.88 -0.84 -12.40
C GLU A 264 -2.58 -0.37 -11.11
N ALA A 265 -3.59 0.50 -11.22
CA ALA A 265 -4.36 0.95 -10.09
C ALA A 265 -5.06 -0.20 -9.34
N SER A 266 -5.71 -1.13 -10.06
CA SER A 266 -6.32 -2.32 -9.47
C SER A 266 -5.32 -3.06 -8.58
N LEU A 267 -4.10 -3.27 -9.08
CA LEU A 267 -3.07 -4.05 -8.41
C LEU A 267 -2.47 -3.31 -7.19
N LEU A 268 -2.37 -1.98 -7.24
CA LEU A 268 -1.90 -1.17 -6.12
C LEU A 268 -2.96 -1.01 -5.03
N ILE A 269 -4.22 -0.76 -5.39
CA ILE A 269 -5.32 -0.64 -4.41
C ILE A 269 -5.59 -2.00 -3.76
N THR A 270 -5.54 -3.10 -4.52
CA THR A 270 -5.65 -4.44 -3.94
C THR A 270 -4.59 -4.68 -2.87
N GLU A 271 -3.34 -4.30 -3.15
CA GLU A 271 -2.25 -4.45 -2.19
C GLU A 271 -2.49 -3.59 -0.94
N LEU A 272 -2.96 -2.35 -1.11
CA LEU A 272 -3.31 -1.46 0.00
C LEU A 272 -4.42 -2.08 0.87
N LEU A 273 -5.52 -2.49 0.26
CA LEU A 273 -6.67 -3.06 0.95
C LEU A 273 -6.30 -4.38 1.64
N TYR A 274 -5.53 -5.24 0.96
CA TYR A 274 -5.02 -6.48 1.53
C TYR A 274 -4.15 -6.20 2.77
N ALA A 275 -3.22 -5.25 2.69
CA ALA A 275 -2.33 -4.91 3.79
C ALA A 275 -3.10 -4.28 4.98
N VAL A 276 -4.06 -3.39 4.71
CA VAL A 276 -4.93 -2.80 5.74
C VAL A 276 -5.79 -3.87 6.41
N ASN A 277 -6.32 -4.81 5.64
CA ASN A 277 -7.19 -5.87 6.14
C ASN A 277 -6.50 -6.86 7.08
N GLN A 278 -5.17 -6.92 7.09
CA GLN A 278 -4.45 -7.75 8.06
C GLN A 278 -4.58 -7.24 9.51
N TYR A 279 -5.04 -6.00 9.72
CA TYR A 279 -5.12 -5.38 11.05
C TYR A 279 -6.43 -4.63 11.31
N GLY A 280 -7.27 -5.20 12.19
CA GLY A 280 -8.62 -4.70 12.49
C GLY A 280 -8.72 -3.22 12.91
N VAL A 281 -7.69 -2.65 13.54
CA VAL A 281 -7.70 -1.21 13.90
C VAL A 281 -7.70 -0.31 12.66
N LEU A 282 -6.98 -0.70 11.60
CA LEU A 282 -6.97 0.06 10.35
C LEU A 282 -8.25 -0.18 9.54
N MET A 283 -8.94 -1.31 9.74
CA MET A 283 -10.24 -1.57 9.12
C MET A 283 -11.30 -0.56 9.52
N GLU A 284 -11.30 -0.08 10.77
CA GLU A 284 -12.24 0.96 11.22
C GLU A 284 -12.06 2.28 10.44
N HIS A 285 -10.84 2.52 9.92
CA HIS A 285 -10.47 3.71 9.18
C HIS A 285 -10.77 3.59 7.68
N LEU A 286 -11.05 2.38 7.16
CA LEU A 286 -11.51 2.17 5.77
C LEU A 286 -12.79 2.94 5.46
N ARG A 287 -13.67 3.17 6.45
CA ARG A 287 -14.92 3.92 6.25
C ARG A 287 -14.69 5.40 5.91
N ALA A 288 -13.59 5.98 6.38
CA ALA A 288 -13.23 7.36 6.07
C ALA A 288 -12.59 7.48 4.68
N LEU A 289 -11.86 6.45 4.24
CA LEU A 289 -11.30 6.38 2.88
C LEU A 289 -12.41 6.45 1.82
N VAL A 290 -13.55 5.80 2.05
CA VAL A 290 -14.75 5.85 1.19
C VAL A 290 -15.18 7.27 0.87
N GLY A 291 -15.30 8.12 1.89
CA GLY A 291 -15.76 9.50 1.71
C GLY A 291 -14.79 10.30 0.84
N HIS A 292 -13.49 10.07 1.00
CA HIS A 292 -12.44 10.69 0.18
C HIS A 292 -12.50 10.23 -1.28
N LEU A 293 -12.89 8.97 -1.53
CA LEU A 293 -13.08 8.38 -2.86
C LEU A 293 -14.34 8.88 -3.60
N THR A 294 -15.25 9.62 -2.95
CA THR A 294 -16.48 10.16 -3.59
C THR A 294 -16.32 11.51 -4.30
N SER A 295 -15.09 12.02 -4.40
CA SER A 295 -14.79 13.20 -5.22
C SER A 295 -14.62 12.78 -6.68
N PRO A 296 -15.14 13.52 -7.68
CA PRO A 296 -15.06 13.14 -9.09
C PRO A 296 -13.60 13.27 -9.57
N SER A 297 -12.85 12.17 -9.50
CA SER A 297 -11.49 12.04 -10.01
C SER A 297 -11.29 10.63 -10.58
N VAL A 298 -10.12 10.36 -11.20
CA VAL A 298 -9.81 9.07 -11.84
C VAL A 298 -10.01 7.91 -10.87
N LEU A 299 -9.86 8.17 -9.57
CA LEU A 299 -10.25 7.33 -8.45
C LEU A 299 -11.64 6.67 -8.55
N GLU A 300 -12.65 7.25 -9.22
CA GLU A 300 -13.97 6.62 -9.40
C GLU A 300 -13.88 5.37 -10.31
N GLU A 301 -13.10 5.44 -11.40
CA GLU A 301 -12.78 4.30 -12.27
C GLU A 301 -11.79 3.34 -11.61
N LEU A 302 -10.86 3.85 -10.77
CA LEU A 302 -9.94 3.02 -10.01
C LEU A 302 -10.61 2.28 -8.85
N MET A 303 -11.68 2.82 -8.28
CA MET A 303 -12.48 2.20 -7.21
C MET A 303 -13.28 1.01 -7.75
N GLU A 304 -13.74 1.08 -8.98
CA GLU A 304 -14.34 -0.04 -9.70
C GLU A 304 -13.32 -1.18 -9.90
N ALA A 305 -12.12 -0.83 -10.35
CA ALA A 305 -11.02 -1.76 -10.57
C ALA A 305 -10.47 -2.35 -9.24
N ALA A 306 -10.55 -1.58 -8.16
CA ALA A 306 -10.23 -1.99 -6.80
C ALA A 306 -11.28 -2.94 -6.22
N LEU A 307 -12.57 -2.64 -6.38
CA LEU A 307 -13.67 -3.52 -6.00
C LEU A 307 -13.61 -4.83 -6.79
N GLU A 308 -13.36 -4.76 -8.11
CA GLU A 308 -13.15 -5.93 -8.97
C GLU A 308 -12.04 -6.83 -8.43
N ALA A 309 -10.86 -6.26 -8.15
CA ALA A 309 -9.73 -7.02 -7.66
C ALA A 309 -9.96 -7.54 -6.22
N TYR A 310 -10.62 -6.75 -5.38
CA TYR A 310 -11.04 -7.10 -4.02
C TYR A 310 -12.01 -8.28 -3.98
N PHE A 311 -12.98 -8.35 -4.92
CA PHE A 311 -13.85 -9.52 -5.11
C PHE A 311 -13.11 -10.69 -5.77
N LYS A 312 -12.25 -10.43 -6.78
CA LYS A 312 -11.50 -11.46 -7.54
C LYS A 312 -10.56 -12.28 -6.66
N PHE A 313 -9.91 -11.67 -5.68
CA PHE A 313 -8.98 -12.37 -4.80
C PHE A 313 -9.67 -13.12 -3.65
N ASN A 314 -11.00 -13.03 -3.50
CA ASN A 314 -11.71 -13.57 -2.33
C ASN A 314 -10.99 -13.18 -1.03
N CYS A 315 -10.31 -12.03 -0.97
CA CYS A 315 -9.25 -11.86 0.03
C CYS A 315 -9.78 -11.83 1.45
N ILE A 316 -11.07 -11.54 1.66
CA ILE A 316 -11.61 -11.22 2.98
C ILE A 316 -12.49 -12.32 3.53
N LEU A 317 -13.18 -13.09 2.69
CA LEU A 317 -13.97 -14.24 3.13
C LEU A 317 -13.16 -15.28 3.94
N PRO A 318 -11.89 -15.60 3.61
CA PRO A 318 -11.03 -16.47 4.41
C PRO A 318 -10.34 -15.79 5.58
N LEU A 319 -10.34 -14.45 5.67
CA LEU A 319 -9.61 -13.67 6.67
C LEU A 319 -10.49 -13.02 7.73
N CYS A 320 -11.80 -12.86 7.48
CA CYS A 320 -12.76 -12.49 8.51
C CYS A 320 -12.66 -13.52 9.64
N GLN A 321 -12.26 -13.07 10.82
CA GLN A 321 -12.14 -13.95 11.98
C GLN A 321 -13.53 -14.37 12.48
N ASP A 322 -14.53 -13.51 12.25
CA ASP A 322 -15.92 -13.78 12.51
C ASP A 322 -16.88 -13.13 11.50
N ILE A 323 -18.15 -13.53 11.59
CA ILE A 323 -19.22 -13.06 10.70
C ILE A 323 -19.61 -11.59 10.91
N ARG A 324 -19.21 -10.96 12.03
CA ARG A 324 -19.50 -9.55 12.30
C ARG A 324 -18.54 -8.66 11.53
N GLU A 325 -17.26 -9.03 11.44
CA GLU A 325 -16.28 -8.37 10.58
C GLU A 325 -16.69 -8.43 9.11
N GLU A 326 -17.15 -9.61 8.66
CA GLU A 326 -17.71 -9.79 7.31
C GLU A 326 -18.91 -8.85 7.11
N GLY A 327 -19.77 -8.73 8.13
CA GLY A 327 -20.92 -7.82 8.16
C GLY A 327 -20.54 -6.37 7.92
N VAL A 328 -19.64 -5.81 8.73
CA VAL A 328 -19.15 -4.42 8.59
C VAL A 328 -18.57 -4.16 7.20
N LEU A 329 -17.84 -5.13 6.67
CA LEU A 329 -17.26 -5.04 5.35
C LEU A 329 -18.30 -4.94 4.24
N LEU A 330 -19.32 -5.80 4.30
CA LEU A 330 -20.41 -5.83 3.33
C LEU A 330 -21.12 -4.47 3.24
N ILE A 331 -21.34 -3.82 4.37
CA ILE A 331 -21.92 -2.46 4.46
C ILE A 331 -21.03 -1.47 3.72
N ASN A 332 -19.74 -1.48 4.03
CA ASN A 332 -18.80 -0.57 3.41
C ASN A 332 -18.80 -0.78 1.89
N LEU A 333 -18.70 -2.01 1.39
CA LEU A 333 -18.72 -2.28 -0.05
C LEU A 333 -20.02 -1.85 -0.72
N ALA A 334 -21.17 -2.05 -0.06
CA ALA A 334 -22.46 -1.59 -0.55
C ALA A 334 -22.52 -0.05 -0.62
N ASP A 335 -22.01 0.65 0.40
CA ASP A 335 -21.88 2.11 0.40
C ASP A 335 -20.96 2.59 -0.75
N TRP A 336 -19.89 1.84 -1.06
CA TRP A 336 -18.95 2.19 -2.15
C TRP A 336 -19.61 2.07 -3.51
N ILE A 337 -20.24 0.92 -3.78
CA ILE A 337 -20.91 0.68 -5.05
C ILE A 337 -22.08 1.65 -5.24
N SER A 338 -22.78 2.01 -4.15
CA SER A 338 -23.87 3.00 -4.20
C SER A 338 -23.41 4.41 -4.54
N ALA A 339 -22.14 4.73 -4.31
CA ALA A 339 -21.57 6.04 -4.62
C ALA A 339 -21.11 6.17 -6.09
N ILE A 340 -20.97 5.05 -6.83
CA ILE A 340 -20.53 5.05 -8.22
C ILE A 340 -21.64 5.61 -9.12
N ARG A 341 -21.32 6.58 -9.97
CA ARG A 341 -22.26 7.10 -10.97
C ARG A 341 -22.23 6.24 -12.24
N PRO A 342 -23.39 5.83 -12.78
CA PRO A 342 -23.45 5.12 -14.05
C PRO A 342 -22.92 5.99 -15.19
N THR A 343 -22.02 5.44 -15.98
CA THR A 343 -21.43 5.99 -17.21
C THR A 343 -21.45 4.90 -18.28
N ASN A 344 -21.27 5.32 -19.54
CA ASN A 344 -21.26 4.41 -20.69
C ASN A 344 -20.16 3.33 -20.63
N ILE A 345 -19.18 3.47 -19.71
CA ILE A 345 -18.03 2.58 -19.54
C ILE A 345 -18.25 1.59 -18.38
N ASN A 346 -19.00 1.98 -17.35
CA ASN A 346 -19.19 1.18 -16.12
C ASN A 346 -20.60 0.59 -15.96
N GLU A 347 -21.56 1.00 -16.80
CA GLU A 347 -22.97 0.59 -16.69
C GLU A 347 -23.13 -0.95 -16.69
N GLU A 348 -22.32 -1.66 -17.49
CA GLU A 348 -22.36 -3.12 -17.60
C GLU A 348 -21.74 -3.83 -16.37
N LYS A 349 -20.87 -3.15 -15.61
CA LYS A 349 -20.18 -3.72 -14.44
C LYS A 349 -20.99 -3.56 -13.15
N LEU A 350 -21.77 -2.49 -13.03
CA LEU A 350 -22.58 -2.19 -11.85
C LEU A 350 -23.53 -3.35 -11.45
N PRO A 351 -24.29 -3.98 -12.36
CA PRO A 351 -25.11 -5.14 -12.03
C PRO A 351 -24.29 -6.31 -11.48
N LEU A 352 -23.10 -6.55 -12.03
CA LEU A 352 -22.21 -7.64 -11.60
C LEU A 352 -21.60 -7.40 -10.22
N LEU A 353 -21.24 -6.15 -9.90
CA LEU A 353 -20.78 -5.75 -8.56
C LEU A 353 -21.91 -5.90 -7.51
N TRP A 354 -23.12 -5.45 -7.83
CA TRP A 354 -24.28 -5.64 -6.96
C TRP A 354 -24.63 -7.13 -6.78
N ALA A 355 -24.48 -7.95 -7.83
CA ALA A 355 -24.66 -9.39 -7.72
C ALA A 355 -23.68 -10.02 -6.72
N LYS A 356 -22.42 -9.56 -6.68
CA LYS A 356 -21.43 -10.00 -5.69
C LYS A 356 -21.76 -9.55 -4.27
N ILE A 357 -22.26 -8.33 -4.08
CA ILE A 357 -22.79 -7.88 -2.78
C ILE A 357 -23.92 -8.77 -2.30
N CYS A 358 -24.87 -9.09 -3.18
CA CYS A 358 -26.00 -9.92 -2.81
C CYS A 358 -25.58 -11.38 -2.53
N GLU A 359 -24.57 -11.91 -3.24
CA GLU A 359 -23.97 -13.23 -2.95
C GLU A 359 -23.34 -13.26 -1.55
N LEU A 360 -22.57 -12.23 -1.19
CA LEU A 360 -21.99 -12.08 0.16
C LEU A 360 -23.06 -11.91 1.25
N ALA A 361 -24.07 -11.07 0.99
CA ALA A 361 -25.18 -10.86 1.90
C ALA A 361 -25.95 -12.16 2.17
N TYR A 362 -26.18 -12.95 1.11
CA TYR A 362 -26.80 -14.26 1.21
C TYR A 362 -25.94 -15.23 2.03
N ARG A 363 -24.63 -15.28 1.76
CA ARG A 363 -23.70 -16.11 2.51
C ARG A 363 -23.76 -15.79 4.02
N GLN A 364 -23.75 -14.52 4.41
CA GLN A 364 -23.86 -14.18 5.84
C GLN A 364 -25.20 -14.61 6.45
N CYS A 365 -26.28 -14.57 5.67
CA CYS A 365 -27.59 -15.10 6.11
C CYS A 365 -27.58 -16.62 6.31
N GLN A 366 -26.68 -17.36 5.65
CA GLN A 366 -26.54 -18.82 5.83
C GLN A 366 -25.71 -19.19 7.06
N TYR A 367 -24.63 -18.44 7.33
CA TYR A 367 -23.70 -18.75 8.44
C TYR A 367 -24.19 -18.27 9.80
N ASN A 368 -25.02 -17.23 9.84
CA ASN A 368 -25.62 -16.74 11.06
C ASN A 368 -27.10 -17.09 11.03
N GLU A 369 -27.56 -18.01 11.88
CA GLU A 369 -28.99 -18.14 12.17
C GLU A 369 -29.58 -16.84 12.77
N ASN A 370 -28.72 -15.85 13.09
CA ASN A 370 -29.08 -14.48 13.41
C ASN A 370 -28.88 -13.51 12.24
N THR A 371 -29.91 -12.70 12.00
CA THR A 371 -30.07 -11.61 11.04
C THR A 371 -29.05 -10.45 11.09
N ALA A 372 -27.86 -10.60 11.70
CA ALA A 372 -26.90 -9.51 11.85
C ALA A 372 -26.39 -8.94 10.50
N ALA A 373 -26.35 -9.74 9.44
CA ALA A 373 -26.04 -9.29 8.07
C ALA A 373 -27.10 -8.32 7.50
N LEU A 374 -28.37 -8.63 7.77
CA LEU A 374 -29.50 -7.76 7.43
C LEU A 374 -29.52 -6.51 8.33
N LYS A 375 -29.01 -6.60 9.57
CA LYS A 375 -28.76 -5.43 10.45
C LYS A 375 -27.65 -4.51 9.93
N GLY A 376 -26.73 -5.02 9.11
CA GLY A 376 -25.70 -4.22 8.46
C GLY A 376 -26.21 -3.42 7.26
N LEU A 377 -27.14 -3.98 6.50
CA LEU A 377 -27.89 -3.23 5.47
C LEU A 377 -28.98 -2.32 6.08
N ALA A 378 -29.32 -2.53 7.36
CA ALA A 378 -30.31 -1.74 8.11
C ALA A 378 -29.99 -0.26 8.44
N PRO A 379 -28.76 0.26 8.42
CA PRO A 379 -28.51 1.69 8.59
C PRO A 379 -28.90 2.52 7.35
N GLN A 380 -29.09 1.89 6.18
CA GLN A 380 -29.80 2.49 5.04
C GLN A 380 -31.33 2.32 5.14
N LEU A 381 -31.85 1.87 6.29
CA LEU A 381 -33.26 1.61 6.53
C LEU A 381 -33.79 2.48 7.70
N PRO A 382 -34.48 3.60 7.43
CA PRO A 382 -35.34 4.22 8.43
C PRO A 382 -36.63 3.40 8.61
N GLU A 383 -37.15 3.36 9.83
CA GLU A 383 -38.45 2.77 10.17
C GLU A 383 -39.58 3.37 9.30
N SER A 384 -40.04 2.62 8.29
CA SER A 384 -41.22 3.00 7.53
C SER A 384 -42.47 2.33 8.13
N LYS A 385 -43.52 3.14 8.34
CA LYS A 385 -44.87 2.70 8.72
C LYS A 385 -45.67 2.10 7.54
N SER A 386 -45.02 1.72 6.44
CA SER A 386 -45.73 1.21 5.26
C SER A 386 -45.83 -0.32 5.27
N GLU A 387 -47.01 -0.83 4.91
CA GLU A 387 -47.38 -2.25 4.91
C GLU A 387 -46.83 -3.04 3.71
N GLN A 388 -45.97 -2.45 2.88
CA GLN A 388 -45.46 -3.12 1.67
C GLN A 388 -44.21 -3.95 1.99
N GLN A 389 -44.44 -5.25 2.23
CA GLN A 389 -43.45 -6.26 2.65
C GLN A 389 -42.77 -6.92 1.42
N ILE A 390 -41.44 -6.84 1.29
CA ILE A 390 -40.72 -7.34 0.10
C ILE A 390 -39.62 -8.38 0.43
N VAL A 391 -39.08 -8.43 1.65
CA VAL A 391 -37.94 -9.32 1.99
C VAL A 391 -38.41 -10.59 2.72
N LYS A 392 -38.12 -11.76 2.15
CA LYS A 392 -38.55 -13.09 2.65
C LYS A 392 -37.35 -14.03 2.83
N PHE A 393 -37.37 -14.89 3.85
CA PHE A 393 -36.34 -15.93 4.02
C PHE A 393 -36.66 -17.20 3.25
N THR A 394 -37.92 -17.60 3.18
CA THR A 394 -38.37 -18.82 2.50
C THR A 394 -39.48 -18.51 1.50
N PRO A 395 -39.64 -19.33 0.44
CA PRO A 395 -40.72 -19.16 -0.52
C PRO A 395 -42.08 -19.13 0.18
N HIS A 396 -42.95 -18.21 -0.23
CA HIS A 396 -44.31 -18.03 0.25
C HIS A 396 -44.47 -17.72 1.74
N SER A 397 -43.40 -17.33 2.46
CA SER A 397 -43.52 -16.99 3.87
C SER A 397 -44.37 -15.73 4.07
N PRO A 398 -45.40 -15.77 4.95
CA PRO A 398 -46.25 -14.61 5.24
C PRO A 398 -45.59 -13.57 6.14
N GLY A 399 -44.34 -13.79 6.55
CA GLY A 399 -43.61 -12.93 7.47
C GLY A 399 -42.34 -12.35 6.85
N VAL A 400 -41.97 -11.19 7.38
CA VAL A 400 -40.64 -10.59 7.27
C VAL A 400 -39.57 -11.60 7.68
N ALA A 401 -38.37 -11.48 7.13
CA ALA A 401 -37.17 -12.13 7.64
C ALA A 401 -37.05 -11.96 9.18
N LEU A 402 -37.48 -12.96 9.97
CA LEU A 402 -37.47 -12.90 11.44
C LEU A 402 -36.06 -13.18 11.97
N SER A 403 -35.57 -12.34 12.89
CA SER A 403 -34.44 -12.67 13.76
C SER A 403 -34.87 -13.79 14.70
N LYS A 404 -34.28 -14.99 14.64
CA LYS A 404 -34.63 -16.12 15.52
C LYS A 404 -34.11 -15.96 16.97
N THR A 405 -33.71 -14.77 17.39
CA THR A 405 -33.37 -14.47 18.79
C THR A 405 -34.58 -13.93 19.53
N ASN A 406 -35.12 -14.74 20.46
CA ASN A 406 -36.11 -14.32 21.45
C ASN A 406 -35.47 -13.40 22.52
N GLY A 407 -34.90 -12.27 22.09
CA GLY A 407 -34.40 -11.20 22.95
C GLY A 407 -35.20 -9.92 22.71
N PRO A 408 -35.18 -8.95 23.65
CA PRO A 408 -36.05 -7.77 23.62
C PRO A 408 -35.78 -6.77 22.46
N ASP A 409 -34.80 -7.02 21.59
CA ASP A 409 -34.45 -6.19 20.42
C ASP A 409 -34.69 -6.93 19.08
N THR A 410 -35.91 -7.44 18.87
CA THR A 410 -36.36 -8.02 17.59
C THR A 410 -36.78 -6.92 16.61
N MET A 411 -35.81 -6.40 15.86
CA MET A 411 -36.07 -5.43 14.78
C MET A 411 -36.63 -6.15 13.54
N GLU A 412 -37.83 -5.78 13.09
CA GLU A 412 -38.42 -6.28 11.84
C GLU A 412 -37.65 -5.74 10.62
N ILE A 413 -37.20 -6.64 9.74
CA ILE A 413 -36.47 -6.28 8.51
C ILE A 413 -37.47 -5.82 7.43
N ARG A 414 -37.59 -4.51 7.24
CA ARG A 414 -38.46 -3.91 6.20
C ARG A 414 -37.63 -3.44 4.99
N PRO A 415 -38.24 -3.09 3.85
CA PRO A 415 -37.54 -2.41 2.75
C PRO A 415 -37.28 -0.93 3.06
N SER A 416 -36.20 -0.34 2.50
CA SER A 416 -35.82 1.05 2.77
C SER A 416 -36.70 2.03 2.03
N ALA A 417 -36.69 3.29 2.47
CA ALA A 417 -37.35 4.35 1.74
C ALA A 417 -36.81 4.45 0.31
N GLU A 418 -35.50 4.23 0.15
CA GLU A 418 -34.80 4.15 -1.13
C GLU A 418 -35.24 2.94 -1.96
N ALA A 419 -35.37 1.75 -1.35
CA ALA A 419 -35.84 0.55 -2.06
C ALA A 419 -37.31 0.67 -2.49
N ILE A 420 -38.16 1.23 -1.63
CA ILE A 420 -39.56 1.54 -1.96
C ILE A 420 -39.61 2.55 -3.09
N LYS A 421 -38.80 3.61 -3.02
CA LYS A 421 -38.70 4.64 -4.08
C LYS A 421 -38.17 4.06 -5.39
N ALA A 422 -37.20 3.15 -5.35
CA ALA A 422 -36.67 2.46 -6.52
C ALA A 422 -37.73 1.54 -7.16
N MET A 423 -38.52 0.82 -6.36
CA MET A 423 -39.66 0.03 -6.85
C MET A 423 -40.74 0.91 -7.47
N GLN A 424 -41.06 2.04 -6.83
CA GLN A 424 -42.00 3.02 -7.39
C GLN A 424 -41.48 3.63 -8.70
N ALA A 425 -40.17 3.88 -8.80
CA ALA A 425 -39.54 4.37 -10.03
C ALA A 425 -39.60 3.33 -11.16
N LEU A 426 -39.32 2.05 -10.85
CA LEU A 426 -39.42 0.94 -11.80
C LEU A 426 -40.84 0.79 -12.35
N GLU A 427 -41.85 0.86 -11.47
CA GLU A 427 -43.27 0.86 -11.87
C GLU A 427 -43.64 2.13 -12.65
N GLY A 428 -43.05 3.26 -12.28
CA GLY A 428 -43.21 4.53 -12.99
C GLY A 428 -42.67 4.49 -14.43
N PHE A 429 -41.69 3.65 -14.74
CA PHE A 429 -41.19 3.50 -16.11
C PHE A 429 -42.22 2.93 -17.08
N LEU A 430 -43.19 2.12 -16.60
CA LEU A 430 -44.32 1.64 -17.42
C LEU A 430 -45.20 2.79 -17.92
N LEU A 431 -45.26 3.89 -17.18
CA LEU A 431 -46.05 5.07 -17.54
C LEU A 431 -45.27 6.06 -18.42
N ASN A 432 -43.96 5.87 -18.57
CA ASN A 432 -43.11 6.77 -19.32
C ASN A 432 -42.93 6.28 -20.76
N LYS A 433 -43.41 7.08 -21.72
CA LYS A 433 -43.36 6.78 -23.16
C LYS A 433 -41.95 6.56 -23.70
N GLN A 434 -40.91 7.06 -23.04
CA GLN A 434 -39.52 6.83 -23.44
C GLN A 434 -39.07 5.37 -23.27
N TYR A 435 -39.72 4.60 -22.39
CA TYR A 435 -39.40 3.20 -22.11
C TYR A 435 -40.42 2.21 -22.69
N ALA A 436 -41.30 2.66 -23.59
CA ALA A 436 -42.37 1.82 -24.17
C ALA A 436 -41.84 0.56 -24.87
N THR A 437 -40.61 0.59 -25.40
CA THR A 437 -39.97 -0.59 -26.01
C THR A 437 -39.54 -1.66 -25.01
N PHE A 438 -39.45 -1.31 -23.72
CA PHE A 438 -39.01 -2.19 -22.64
C PHE A 438 -40.16 -2.59 -21.70
N GLU A 439 -41.41 -2.28 -22.05
CA GLU A 439 -42.60 -2.52 -21.21
C GLU A 439 -42.66 -3.96 -20.68
N GLY A 440 -42.48 -4.95 -21.56
CA GLY A 440 -42.50 -6.37 -21.18
C GLY A 440 -41.35 -6.77 -20.24
N ASP A 441 -40.16 -6.16 -20.38
CA ASP A 441 -39.00 -6.43 -19.52
C ASP A 441 -39.17 -5.78 -18.14
N ILE A 442 -39.75 -4.58 -18.09
CA ILE A 442 -40.10 -3.88 -16.85
C ILE A 442 -41.17 -4.67 -16.09
N GLU A 443 -42.23 -5.12 -16.76
CA GLU A 443 -43.28 -5.96 -16.15
C GLU A 443 -42.72 -7.27 -15.60
N ARG A 444 -41.84 -7.93 -16.36
CA ARG A 444 -41.18 -9.16 -15.92
C ARG A 444 -40.28 -8.91 -14.70
N SER A 445 -39.55 -7.80 -14.68
CA SER A 445 -38.70 -7.39 -13.54
C SER A 445 -39.53 -7.11 -12.29
N VAL A 446 -40.62 -6.35 -12.41
CA VAL A 446 -41.54 -6.08 -11.29
C VAL A 446 -42.16 -7.38 -10.76
N LYS A 447 -42.60 -8.26 -11.67
CA LYS A 447 -43.15 -9.56 -11.31
C LYS A 447 -42.12 -10.42 -10.59
N LEU A 448 -40.88 -10.45 -11.07
CA LEU A 448 -39.78 -11.19 -10.45
C LEU A 448 -39.50 -10.69 -9.03
N ILE A 449 -39.42 -9.38 -8.80
CA ILE A 449 -39.14 -8.82 -7.47
C ILE A 449 -40.30 -9.09 -6.49
N ARG A 450 -41.55 -9.02 -6.95
CA ARG A 450 -42.75 -9.21 -6.11
C ARG A 450 -43.20 -10.66 -5.99
N ASP A 451 -42.64 -11.59 -6.78
CA ASP A 451 -43.09 -12.99 -6.79
C ASP A 451 -42.97 -13.59 -5.40
N PRO A 452 -44.07 -14.12 -4.81
CA PRO A 452 -44.01 -14.73 -3.50
C PRO A 452 -43.15 -15.99 -3.42
N ALA A 453 -42.82 -16.63 -4.53
CA ALA A 453 -41.86 -17.73 -4.59
C ALA A 453 -40.41 -17.26 -4.40
N ASN A 454 -40.12 -15.97 -4.64
CA ASN A 454 -38.79 -15.39 -4.51
C ASN A 454 -38.49 -14.94 -3.08
N SER A 455 -37.30 -15.27 -2.62
CA SER A 455 -36.82 -15.08 -1.26
C SER A 455 -35.29 -15.00 -1.22
N LEU A 456 -34.71 -14.68 -0.08
CA LEU A 456 -33.26 -14.78 0.11
C LEU A 456 -32.75 -16.18 -0.26
N HIS A 457 -33.53 -17.25 -0.02
CA HIS A 457 -33.13 -18.62 -0.33
C HIS A 457 -32.81 -18.88 -1.80
N ASN A 458 -33.54 -18.25 -2.74
CA ASN A 458 -33.28 -18.36 -4.18
C ASN A 458 -32.62 -17.10 -4.77
N ALA A 459 -32.14 -16.19 -3.92
CA ALA A 459 -31.49 -14.96 -4.36
C ALA A 459 -30.30 -15.26 -5.28
N THR A 460 -29.45 -16.24 -4.97
CA THR A 460 -28.32 -16.63 -5.83
C THR A 460 -28.74 -17.12 -7.21
N ALA A 461 -29.88 -17.80 -7.33
CA ALA A 461 -30.43 -18.22 -8.63
C ALA A 461 -30.98 -17.02 -9.42
N ILE A 462 -31.64 -16.07 -8.74
CA ILE A 462 -32.14 -14.82 -9.35
C ILE A 462 -30.96 -13.94 -9.79
N LEU A 463 -29.90 -13.86 -8.99
CA LEU A 463 -28.66 -13.16 -9.31
C LEU A 463 -27.89 -13.84 -10.44
N GLY A 464 -28.02 -15.16 -10.60
CA GLY A 464 -27.48 -15.92 -11.72
C GLY A 464 -27.95 -15.38 -13.08
N VAL A 465 -29.18 -14.85 -13.15
CA VAL A 465 -29.69 -14.16 -14.35
C VAL A 465 -28.85 -12.93 -14.69
N THR A 466 -28.33 -12.22 -13.70
CA THR A 466 -27.43 -11.08 -13.93
C THR A 466 -26.11 -11.52 -14.56
N THR A 467 -25.58 -12.68 -14.17
CA THR A 467 -24.38 -13.26 -14.78
C THR A 467 -24.61 -13.90 -16.16
N GLU A 468 -25.87 -14.18 -16.52
CA GLU A 468 -26.26 -14.60 -17.87
C GLU A 468 -26.44 -13.40 -18.80
N LEU A 469 -26.97 -12.29 -18.29
CA LEU A 469 -27.17 -11.04 -19.02
C LEU A 469 -25.85 -10.27 -19.22
N TYR A 470 -25.00 -10.25 -18.20
CA TYR A 470 -23.69 -9.62 -18.24
C TYR A 470 -22.59 -10.68 -18.01
N ASN A 471 -21.71 -10.82 -19.00
CA ASN A 471 -20.60 -11.76 -18.91
C ASN A 471 -19.63 -11.33 -17.79
N GLN A 472 -19.09 -12.26 -17.00
CA GLN A 472 -18.02 -11.95 -16.05
C GLN A 472 -16.78 -11.31 -16.70
N ARG A 473 -16.62 -11.43 -18.02
CA ARG A 473 -15.64 -10.65 -18.79
C ARG A 473 -15.82 -9.14 -18.69
N TYR A 474 -17.01 -8.63 -18.40
CA TYR A 474 -17.19 -7.20 -18.11
C TYR A 474 -16.57 -6.82 -16.77
N LEU A 475 -16.46 -7.77 -15.81
CA LEU A 475 -15.61 -7.67 -14.62
C LEU A 475 -14.17 -8.14 -14.89
N HIS A 476 -13.73 -8.17 -16.14
CA HIS A 476 -12.32 -8.34 -16.45
C HIS A 476 -11.86 -7.05 -17.11
N VAL A 477 -10.96 -6.33 -16.43
CA VAL A 477 -10.04 -5.46 -17.16
C VAL A 477 -9.44 -6.32 -18.27
N LEU A 478 -9.66 -5.92 -19.54
CA LEU A 478 -9.03 -6.53 -20.70
C LEU A 478 -7.51 -6.42 -20.49
N ILE A 479 -6.93 -7.47 -19.91
CA ILE A 479 -5.50 -7.73 -19.97
C ILE A 479 -5.33 -8.43 -21.31
N ASP A 480 -5.16 -7.64 -22.37
CA ASP A 480 -4.46 -8.08 -23.58
C ASP A 480 -3.02 -7.56 -23.54
#